data_AF-A0A7J6BVC5-F1
#
_entry.id   AF-A0A7J6BVC5-F1
#
_cell.length_a   1.000
_cell.length_b   1.000
_cell.length_c   1.000
_cell.angle_alpha   90.00
_cell.angle_beta   90.00
_cell.angle_gamma   90.00
#
_symmetry.space_group_name_H-M   'P 1'
#
loop_
_entity.id
_entity.type
_entity.pdbx_description
1 polymer ?
#
loop_
_entity_poly.entity_id
_entity_poly.type
_entity_poly.pdbx_seq_one_letter_code
_entity_poly.pdbx_strand_id
1 'polypeptide(L)' 'MVQGKSHSVGLFRYMDVFKGIPFAAPPGRLEKPVPHPGWDGVLKATDYRKRCMQLNLLATDVVGSEDCL' A
#
# COMPACT_ATOMS: atom_id res chain seq x y z
N MET A 1 -6.86 13.14 -4.09
CA MET A 1 -5.46 13.59 -3.84
C MET A 1 -4.78 12.64 -2.85
N VAL A 2 -3.44 12.57 -2.83
CA VAL A 2 -2.65 11.78 -1.84
C VAL A 2 -1.75 12.69 -1.01
N GLN A 3 -1.53 12.34 0.26
CA GLN A 3 -0.63 13.04 1.16
C GLN A 3 0.38 12.07 1.77
N GLY A 4 1.66 12.31 1.54
CA GLY A 4 2.79 11.56 2.10
C GLY A 4 3.49 12.32 3.23
N LYS A 5 4.74 11.94 3.50
CA LYS A 5 5.65 12.64 4.42
C LYS A 5 6.91 13.05 3.67
N SER A 6 7.44 14.23 3.98
CA SER A 6 8.77 14.65 3.51
C SER A 6 9.82 14.29 4.55
N HIS A 7 10.90 13.66 4.10
CA HIS A 7 12.00 13.22 4.95
C HIS A 7 13.30 13.90 4.52
N SER A 8 14.06 14.47 5.46
CA SER A 8 15.41 14.97 5.19
C SER A 8 16.35 13.80 4.90
N VAL A 9 17.10 13.89 3.79
CA VAL A 9 18.08 12.87 3.35
C VAL A 9 19.51 13.41 3.31
N GLY A 10 19.75 14.57 3.91
CA GLY A 10 21.06 15.21 4.00
C GLY A 10 20.96 16.74 4.03
N LEU A 11 22.11 17.41 3.91
CA LEU A 11 22.17 18.88 3.92
C LEU A 11 21.31 19.45 2.77
N PHE A 12 20.26 20.19 3.15
CA PHE A 12 19.26 20.81 2.25
C PHE A 12 18.63 19.87 1.20
N ARG A 13 18.57 18.56 1.47
CA ARG A 13 17.96 17.58 0.58
C ARG A 13 16.80 16.87 1.26
N TYR A 14 15.70 16.74 0.55
CA TYR A 14 14.45 16.15 1.04
C TYR A 14 13.92 15.12 0.03
N MET A 15 13.20 14.13 0.55
CA MET A 15 12.52 13.11 -0.23
C MET A 15 11.09 12.98 0.26
N ASP A 16 10.14 13.16 -0.65
CA ASP A 16 8.74 12.91 -0.36
C ASP A 16 8.44 11.41 -0.51
N VAL A 17 7.87 10.84 0.54
CA VAL A 17 7.60 9.41 0.66
C VAL A 17 6.11 9.21 0.83
N PHE A 18 5.54 8.40 -0.07
CA PHE A 18 4.15 7.99 -0.05
C PHE A 18 4.11 6.47 0.09
N LYS A 19 3.31 5.98 1.04
CA LYS A 19 3.18 4.55 1.37
C LYS A 19 1.71 4.16 1.33
N GLY A 20 1.40 3.01 0.74
CA GLY A 20 0.05 2.45 0.78
C GLY A 20 -0.96 3.13 -0.15
N ILE A 21 -0.51 3.69 -1.28
CA ILE A 21 -1.43 4.16 -2.33
C ILE A 21 -1.96 2.92 -3.07
N PRO A 22 -3.29 2.69 -3.13
CA PRO A 22 -3.85 1.57 -3.86
C PRO A 22 -3.74 1.82 -5.37
N PHE A 23 -3.30 0.82 -6.12
CA PHE A 23 -3.25 0.88 -7.59
C PHE A 23 -4.34 0.04 -8.27
N ALA A 24 -5.05 -0.80 -7.51
CA ALA A 24 -6.19 -1.59 -7.96
C ALA A 24 -7.23 -1.68 -6.83
N ALA A 25 -8.47 -2.08 -7.15
CA ALA A 25 -9.43 -2.45 -6.13
C ALA A 25 -9.03 -3.79 -5.48
N PRO A 26 -9.57 -4.13 -4.30
CA PRO A 26 -9.39 -5.45 -3.70
C PRO A 26 -9.71 -6.56 -4.72
N PRO A 27 -8.78 -7.48 -5.00
CA PRO A 27 -8.94 -8.47 -6.05
C PRO A 27 -10.00 -9.51 -5.68
N GLY A 28 -10.77 -9.95 -6.68
CA GLY A 28 -11.54 -11.19 -6.59
C GLY A 28 -10.59 -12.40 -6.54
N ARG A 29 -10.98 -13.46 -5.83
CA ARG A 29 -10.15 -14.66 -5.72
C ARG A 29 -9.97 -15.33 -7.07
N LEU A 30 -8.71 -15.49 -7.49
CA LEU A 30 -8.33 -16.10 -8.77
C LEU A 30 -8.87 -15.33 -10.00
N GLU A 31 -9.16 -14.04 -9.84
CA GLU A 31 -9.61 -13.14 -10.90
C GLU A 31 -8.53 -12.10 -11.24
N LYS A 32 -8.70 -11.44 -12.39
CA LYS A 32 -7.82 -10.32 -12.76
C LYS A 32 -8.14 -9.10 -11.87
N PRO A 33 -7.14 -8.27 -11.53
CA PRO A 33 -7.37 -7.04 -10.79
C PRO A 33 -8.22 -6.07 -11.60
N VAL A 34 -9.02 -5.28 -10.91
CA VAL A 34 -9.84 -4.21 -11.50
C VAL A 34 -9.35 -2.84 -11.01
N PRO A 35 -9.57 -1.76 -11.78
CA PRO A 35 -9.19 -0.41 -11.35
C PRO A 35 -9.80 -0.03 -9.99
N HIS A 36 -9.03 0.66 -9.14
CA HIS A 36 -9.55 1.18 -7.87
C HIS A 36 -10.67 2.20 -8.15
N PRO A 37 -11.79 2.21 -7.41
CA PRO A 37 -12.92 3.12 -7.65
C PRO A 37 -12.62 4.61 -7.38
N GLY A 38 -11.36 4.98 -7.13
CA GLY A 38 -10.99 6.28 -6.57
C GLY A 38 -11.40 6.44 -5.10
N TRP A 39 -11.26 7.66 -4.59
CA TRP A 39 -11.67 8.05 -3.24
C TRP A 39 -11.96 9.55 -3.21
N ASP A 40 -12.82 9.96 -2.27
CA ASP A 40 -13.08 11.37 -2.02
C ASP A 40 -12.02 11.97 -1.09
N GLY A 41 -11.70 13.25 -1.32
CA GLY A 41 -10.76 14.00 -0.49
C GLY A 41 -9.28 13.60 -0.64
N VAL A 42 -8.59 13.49 0.51
CA VAL A 42 -7.14 13.26 0.59
C VAL A 42 -6.85 11.92 1.28
N LEU A 43 -6.19 11.02 0.56
CA LEU A 43 -5.70 9.75 1.09
C LEU A 43 -4.39 9.97 1.84
N LYS A 44 -4.35 9.64 3.13
CA LYS A 44 -3.13 9.67 3.95
C LYS A 44 -2.26 8.45 3.65
N ALA A 45 -1.26 8.66 2.81
CA ALA A 45 -0.32 7.64 2.35
C ALA A 45 0.98 7.64 3.20
N THR A 46 0.84 7.46 4.52
CA THR A 46 1.96 7.60 5.46
C THR A 46 2.49 6.28 6.00
N ASP A 47 1.76 5.19 5.79
CA ASP A 47 1.99 3.88 6.40
C ASP A 47 1.87 2.76 5.35
N TYR A 48 2.61 1.67 5.56
CA TYR A 48 2.50 0.51 4.67
C TYR A 48 1.16 -0.20 4.86
N ARG A 49 0.54 -0.61 3.75
CA ARG A 49 -0.62 -1.51 3.78
C ARG A 49 -0.13 -2.95 3.97
N LYS A 50 -1.07 -3.85 4.29
CA LYS A 50 -0.76 -5.27 4.44
C LYS A 50 -0.27 -5.82 3.10
N ARG A 51 0.76 -6.66 3.14
CA ARG A 51 1.20 -7.44 1.97
C ARG A 51 0.15 -8.47 1.57
N CYS A 52 0.23 -8.98 0.34
CA CYS A 52 -0.66 -10.05 -0.10
C CYS A 52 -0.47 -11.32 0.73
N MET A 53 -1.58 -12.04 0.92
CA MET A 53 -1.65 -13.28 1.68
C MET A 53 -0.56 -14.26 1.25
N GLN A 54 0.26 -14.68 2.20
CA GLN A 54 1.33 -15.63 2.00
C GLN A 54 1.72 -16.27 3.33
N LEU A 55 2.43 -17.39 3.30
CA LEU A 55 3.00 -17.97 4.50
C LEU A 55 4.07 -17.05 5.11
N ASN A 56 4.23 -17.12 6.43
CA ASN A 56 5.39 -16.55 7.10
C ASN A 56 6.66 -17.34 6.73
N LEU A 57 7.83 -16.84 7.12
CA LEU A 57 9.12 -17.44 6.76
C LEU A 57 9.28 -18.89 7.25
N LEU A 58 8.62 -19.26 8.36
CA LEU A 58 8.69 -20.60 8.94
C LEU A 58 7.59 -21.54 8.41
N ALA A 59 6.74 -21.08 7.49
CA ALA A 59 5.58 -21.80 6.98
C ALA A 59 4.61 -22.30 8.07
N THR A 60 4.54 -21.62 9.21
CA THR A 60 3.67 -21.99 10.34
C THR A 60 2.37 -21.20 10.40
N ASP A 61 2.31 -20.06 9.73
CA ASP A 61 1.17 -19.16 9.78
C ASP A 61 0.99 -18.42 8.45
N VAL A 62 -0.23 -17.97 8.19
CA VAL A 62 -0.58 -17.13 7.04
C VAL A 62 -0.63 -15.68 7.50
N VAL A 63 0.09 -14.81 6.79
CA VAL A 63 0.10 -13.38 7.09
C VAL A 63 -0.21 -12.55 5.84
N GLY A 64 -0.67 -11.32 6.05
CA GLY A 64 -1.07 -10.41 4.96
C GLY A 64 -2.58 -10.24 4.88
N SER A 65 -3.06 -9.88 3.70
CA SER A 65 -4.49 -9.70 3.39
C SER A 65 -4.76 -9.96 1.91
N GLU A 66 -6.03 -10.17 1.56
CA GLU A 66 -6.49 -10.13 0.16
C GLU A 66 -6.60 -8.67 -0.33
N ASP A 67 -6.88 -7.71 0.55
CA ASP A 67 -6.79 -6.26 0.26
C ASP A 67 -5.33 -5.79 0.39
N CYS A 68 -4.55 -5.97 -0.68
CA CYS A 68 -3.09 -5.77 -0.69
C CYS A 68 -2.53 -5.00 -1.90
N LEU A 69 -3.40 -4.47 -2.78
CA LEU A 69 -3.05 -3.78 -4.02
C LEU A 69 -3.29 -2.26 -3.90
#